data_AF-A0ABD4AZI2-F1
#
_entry.id   AF-A0ABD4AZI2-F1
#
_cell.length_a   1.000
_cell.length_b   1.000
_cell.length_c   1.000
_cell.angle_alpha   90.00
_cell.angle_beta   90.00
_cell.angle_gamma   90.00
#
_symmetry.space_group_name_H-M   'P 1'
#
loop_
_entity.id
_entity.type
_entity.pdbx_description
1 polymer ?
#
loop_
_entity_poly.entity_id
_entity_poly.type
_entity_poly.pdbx_seq_one_letter_code
_entity_poly.pdbx_strand_id
1 'polypeptide(L)'
;MEPHALDGSMLKRIRHYYARQRGTLPIQDEQFMRWQAEATTAEQREMLARVSVYADELSGLFNSIIAAIDALSRDALDSRRLDASTSARPRIAASP
;
A
#
# COMPACT_ATOMS: atom_id res chain seq x y z
N MET A 1 -25.73 9.57 -9.39
CA MET A 1 -24.90 8.94 -8.35
C MET A 1 -23.51 9.53 -8.56
N GLU A 2 -23.17 10.59 -7.81
CA GLU A 2 -21.84 11.20 -7.94
C GLU A 2 -20.80 10.14 -7.55
N PRO A 3 -19.78 9.89 -8.39
CA PRO A 3 -18.71 8.98 -8.01
C PRO A 3 -18.09 9.56 -6.75
N HIS A 4 -18.15 8.82 -5.64
CA HIS A 4 -17.41 9.18 -4.44
C HIS A 4 -15.93 9.11 -4.79
N ALA A 5 -15.37 10.23 -5.27
CA ALA A 5 -13.96 10.40 -5.45
C ALA A 5 -13.32 10.06 -4.10
N LEU A 6 -12.49 9.01 -4.08
CA LEU A 6 -11.77 8.59 -2.90
C LEU A 6 -11.05 9.82 -2.32
N ASP A 7 -11.49 10.28 -1.15
CA ASP A 7 -10.88 11.44 -0.51
C ASP A 7 -9.41 11.13 -0.21
N GLY A 8 -8.51 12.01 -0.63
CA GLY A 8 -7.08 11.84 -0.40
C GLY A 8 -6.72 11.69 1.09
N SER A 9 -7.53 12.25 1.99
CA SER A 9 -7.37 12.05 3.44
C SER A 9 -7.61 10.58 3.86
N MET A 10 -8.63 9.94 3.26
CA MET A 10 -8.95 8.53 3.48
C MET A 10 -7.85 7.62 2.92
N LEU A 11 -7.38 7.87 1.68
CA LEU A 11 -6.28 7.11 1.09
C LEU A 11 -5.00 7.21 1.93
N LYS A 12 -4.66 8.40 2.43
CA LYS A 12 -3.50 8.60 3.31
C LYS A 12 -3.60 7.80 4.61
N ARG A 13 -4.79 7.75 5.22
CA ARG A 13 -5.04 6.96 6.44
C ARG A 13 -4.89 5.47 6.18
N ILE A 14 -5.48 4.97 5.10
CA ILE A 14 -5.40 3.55 4.71
C ILE A 14 -3.95 3.17 4.39
N ARG A 15 -3.23 4.01 3.63
CA ARG A 15 -1.80 3.83 3.35
C ARG A 15 -0.98 3.73 4.64
N HIS A 16 -1.21 4.66 5.58
CA HIS A 16 -0.50 4.68 6.85
C HIS A 16 -0.72 3.39 7.65
N TYR A 17 -1.97 2.90 7.70
CA TYR A 17 -2.30 1.65 8.37
C TYR A 17 -1.51 0.47 7.79
N TYR A 18 -1.55 0.26 6.47
CA TYR A 18 -0.86 -0.86 5.84
C TYR A 18 0.67 -0.73 5.88
N ALA A 19 1.21 0.49 5.76
CA ALA A 19 2.65 0.72 5.96
C ALA A 19 3.09 0.35 7.38
N ARG A 20 2.27 0.67 8.40
CA ARG A 20 2.55 0.29 9.78
C ARG A 20 2.49 -1.23 9.97
N GLN A 21 1.51 -1.92 9.39
CA GLN A 21 1.43 -3.39 9.42
C GLN A 21 2.62 -4.03 8.70
N ARG A 22 3.05 -3.49 7.55
CA ARG A 22 4.25 -3.98 6.88
C ARG A 22 5.52 -3.78 7.73
N GLY A 23 5.57 -2.69 8.47
CA GLY A 23 6.70 -2.35 9.36
C GLY A 23 6.82 -3.24 10.60
N THR A 24 5.83 -4.06 10.93
CA THR A 24 5.94 -5.05 12.04
C THR A 24 6.53 -6.39 11.59
N LEU A 25 6.52 -6.70 10.29
CA LEU A 25 7.08 -7.96 9.78
C LEU A 25 8.58 -8.14 10.09
N PRO A 26 9.46 -7.12 10.06
CA PRO A 26 10.86 -7.30 10.46
C PRO A 26 11.04 -7.85 11.89
N ILE A 27 10.13 -7.50 12.81
CA ILE A 27 10.14 -8.06 14.18
C ILE A 27 9.78 -9.55 14.15
N GLN A 28 8.88 -9.95 13.25
CA GLN A 28 8.53 -11.36 13.04
C GLN A 28 9.68 -12.13 12.39
N ASP A 29 10.40 -11.52 11.43
CA ASP A 29 11.57 -12.09 10.78
C ASP A 29 12.69 -12.38 11.80
N GLU A 30 12.95 -11.46 12.72
CA GLU A 30 13.92 -11.67 13.80
C GLU A 30 13.55 -12.86 14.70
N GLN A 31 12.28 -12.96 15.11
CA GLN A 31 11.81 -14.10 15.91
C GLN A 31 11.89 -15.41 15.13
N PHE A 32 11.57 -15.36 13.84
CA PHE A 32 11.64 -16.50 12.97
C PHE A 32 13.08 -17.00 12.79
N MET A 33 14.06 -16.09 12.67
CA MET A 33 15.49 -16.45 12.64
C MET A 33 15.96 -17.10 13.94
N ARG A 34 15.44 -16.66 15.09
CA ARG A 34 15.72 -17.32 16.38
C ARG A 34 15.17 -18.74 16.42
N TRP A 35 13.91 -18.93 16.00
CA TRP A 35 13.33 -20.27 15.93
C TRP A 35 14.07 -21.18 14.96
N GLN A 36 14.58 -20.65 13.84
CA GLN A 36 15.44 -21.42 12.94
C GLN A 36 16.73 -21.88 13.63
N ALA A 37 17.38 -21.01 14.39
CA ALA A 37 18.59 -21.34 15.12
C ALA A 37 18.36 -22.41 16.22
N GLU A 38 17.15 -22.48 16.76
CA GLU A 38 16.74 -23.44 17.80
C GLU A 38 16.17 -24.76 17.24
N ALA A 39 15.93 -24.86 15.93
CA ALA A 39 15.30 -26.02 15.31
C ALA A 39 16.24 -27.23 15.19
N THR A 40 16.03 -28.24 16.04
CA THR A 40 16.89 -29.42 16.12
C THR A 40 16.42 -30.58 15.24
N THR A 41 15.12 -30.70 14.97
CA THR A 41 14.55 -31.79 14.16
C THR A 41 14.26 -31.39 12.71
N ALA A 42 14.19 -32.39 11.82
CA ALA A 42 13.82 -32.15 10.42
C ALA A 42 12.39 -31.61 10.27
N GLU A 43 11.44 -32.14 11.05
CA GLU A 43 10.05 -31.66 11.06
C GLU A 43 9.93 -30.21 11.53
N GLN A 44 10.70 -29.81 12.55
CA GLN A 44 10.75 -28.41 13.00
C GLN A 44 11.25 -27.49 11.89
N ARG A 45 12.34 -27.88 11.20
CA ARG A 45 12.88 -27.11 10.08
C ARG A 45 11.90 -27.01 8.91
N GLU A 46 11.18 -28.08 8.59
CA GLU A 46 10.16 -28.07 7.53
C GLU A 46 8.96 -27.18 7.89
N MET A 47 8.50 -27.26 9.14
CA MET A 47 7.41 -26.41 9.63
C MET A 47 7.80 -24.93 9.56
N LEU A 48 9.02 -24.58 10.00
CA LEU A 48 9.52 -23.22 9.88
C LEU A 48 9.62 -22.80 8.41
N ALA A 49 10.21 -23.62 7.53
CA ALA A 49 10.31 -23.31 6.11
C ALA A 49 8.93 -22.95 5.49
N ARG A 50 7.87 -23.70 5.82
CA ARG A 50 6.50 -23.36 5.40
C ARG A 50 6.05 -22.00 5.91
N VAL A 51 6.27 -21.69 7.18
CA VAL A 51 5.92 -20.40 7.78
C VAL A 51 6.68 -19.24 7.11
N SER A 52 7.96 -19.43 6.74
CA SER A 52 8.73 -18.39 6.04
C SER A 52 8.13 -18.00 4.70
N VAL A 53 7.65 -18.98 3.92
CA VAL A 53 7.00 -18.74 2.62
C VAL A 53 5.75 -17.87 2.82
N TYR A 54 4.91 -18.19 3.80
CA TYR A 54 3.71 -17.40 4.07
C TYR A 54 4.03 -15.98 4.58
N ALA A 55 5.12 -15.80 5.33
CA ALA A 55 5.57 -14.47 5.76
C ALA A 55 6.03 -13.62 4.56
N ASP A 56 6.77 -14.22 3.63
CA ASP A 56 7.19 -13.55 2.39
C ASP A 56 5.99 -13.17 1.50
N GLU A 57 5.03 -14.08 1.36
CA GLU A 57 3.77 -13.80 0.63
C GLU A 57 2.98 -12.65 1.26
N LEU A 58 2.85 -12.65 2.59
CA LEU A 58 2.19 -11.57 3.33
C LEU A 58 2.91 -10.23 3.16
N SER A 59 4.25 -10.23 3.19
CA SER A 59 5.09 -9.07 2.88
C SER A 59 4.82 -8.54 1.47
N GLY A 60 4.78 -9.42 0.47
CA GLY A 60 4.45 -9.09 -0.92
C GLY A 60 3.05 -8.51 -1.09
N LEU A 61 2.07 -9.06 -0.37
CA LEU A 61 0.69 -8.58 -0.37
C LEU A 61 0.60 -7.16 0.19
N PHE A 62 1.24 -6.87 1.33
CA PHE A 62 1.26 -5.52 1.89
C PHE A 62 1.90 -4.51 0.93
N ASN A 63 3.02 -4.88 0.28
CA ASN A 63 3.67 -4.03 -0.71
C ASN A 63 2.74 -3.73 -1.89
N SER A 64 2.00 -4.74 -2.37
CA SER A 64 1.03 -4.60 -3.45
C SER A 64 -0.14 -3.68 -3.09
N ILE A 65 -0.66 -3.82 -1.87
CA ILE A 65 -1.72 -2.94 -1.34
C ILE A 65 -1.24 -1.49 -1.25
N ILE A 66 -0.03 -1.26 -0.70
CA ILE A 66 0.55 0.08 -0.59
C ILE A 66 0.74 0.69 -1.99
N ALA A 67 1.26 -0.08 -2.94
CA ALA A 67 1.46 0.38 -4.32
C ALA A 67 0.13 0.74 -5.01
N ALA A 68 -0.93 -0.04 -4.80
CA ALA A 68 -2.27 0.24 -5.33
C ALA A 68 -2.84 1.55 -4.74
N ILE A 69 -2.65 1.79 -3.44
CA ILE A 69 -3.09 3.04 -2.80
C ILE A 69 -2.28 4.25 -3.32
N ASP A 70 -0.98 4.08 -3.55
CA ASP A 70 -0.12 5.12 -4.12
C ASP A 70 -0.48 5.42 -5.59
N ALA A 71 -0.94 4.43 -6.36
CA ALA A 71 -1.50 4.64 -7.69
C ALA A 71 -2.83 5.40 -7.65
N LEU A 72 -3.79 4.95 -6.83
CA LEU A 72 -5.08 5.64 -6.65
C LEU A 72 -4.92 7.09 -6.19
N SER A 73 -3.95 7.34 -5.32
CA SER A 73 -3.65 8.70 -4.83
C SER A 73 -3.11 9.60 -5.93
N ARG A 74 -2.30 9.07 -6.87
CA ARG A 74 -1.79 9.82 -8.03
C ARG A 74 -2.89 10.13 -9.03
N ASP A 75 -3.71 9.14 -9.38
CA ASP A 75 -4.84 9.32 -10.30
C ASP A 75 -5.84 10.36 -9.78
N ALA A 76 -6.12 10.34 -8.48
CA ALA A 76 -6.98 11.35 -7.84
C ALA A 76 -6.39 12.77 -7.90
N LEU A 77 -5.06 12.92 -7.73
CA LEU A 77 -4.37 14.20 -7.84
C LEU A 77 -4.35 14.74 -9.27
N ASP A 78 -4.09 13.87 -10.25
CA ASP A 78 -4.03 14.25 -11.66
C ASP A 78 -5.41 14.64 -12.20
N SER A 79 -6.47 13.93 -11.78
CA SER A 79 -7.85 14.28 -12.09
C SER A 79 -8.21 15.68 -11.55
N ARG A 80 -7.87 15.96 -10.29
CA ARG A 80 -8.09 17.28 -9.67
C ARG A 80 -7.32 18.40 -10.39
N ARG A 81 -6.11 18.13 -10.89
CA ARG A 81 -5.32 19.12 -11.67
C ARG A 81 -5.95 19.42 -13.03
N LEU A 82 -6.48 18.40 -13.71
CA LEU A 82 -7.20 18.55 -14.98
C LEU A 82 -8.47 19.41 -14.81
N ASP A 83 -9.24 19.17 -13.74
CA ASP A 83 -10.43 19.96 -13.42
C ASP A 83 -10.09 21.43 -13.13
N ALA A 84 -9.07 21.68 -12.31
CA ALA A 84 -8.60 23.03 -12.00
C ALA A 84 -8.08 23.78 -13.24
N SER A 85 -7.37 23.08 -14.14
CA SER A 85 -6.86 23.67 -15.39
C SER A 85 -7.99 23.99 -16.38
N THR A 86 -9.04 23.17 -16.41
CA THR A 86 -10.25 23.42 -17.22
C THR A 86 -11.02 24.62 -16.69
N SER A 87 -11.11 24.76 -15.36
CA SER A 87 -11.76 25.90 -14.70
C SER A 87 -11.00 27.22 -14.89
N ALA A 88 -9.66 27.18 -14.96
CA ALA A 88 -8.81 28.36 -15.11
C ALA A 88 -8.69 28.91 -16.55
N ARG A 89 -9.36 28.29 -17.55
CA ARG A 89 -9.31 28.77 -18.94
C ARG A 89 -10.02 30.13 -19.04
N PRO A 90 -9.35 31.21 -19.46
CA PRO A 90 -9.99 32.53 -19.52
C PRO A 90 -11.11 32.47 -20.55
N ARG A 91 -12.33 32.84 -20.13
CA ARG A 91 -13.41 33.16 -21.06
C ARG A 91 -12.97 34.40 -21.83
N ILE A 92 -12.34 34.19 -22.99
CA ILE A 92 -12.12 35.27 -23.94
C ILE A 92 -13.52 35.70 -24.38
N ALA A 93 -13.97 36.83 -23.83
CA ALA A 93 -15.19 37.48 -24.26
C ALA A 93 -14.98 37.91 -25.71
N ALA A 94 -15.73 37.30 -26.63
CA ALA A 94 -15.92 37.85 -27.96
C ALA A 94 -16.76 39.12 -27.80
N SER A 95 -16.13 40.29 -27.95
CA SER A 95 -16.84 41.55 -28.12
C SER A 95 -17.22 41.71 -29.60
N PRO A 96 -18.48 42.08 -29.92
CA PRO A 96 -18.88 42.50 -31.25
C PRO A 96 -18.29 43.86 -31.63
#